data_AF-A0A7X0P1Y2-F1
#
_entry.id   AF-A0A7X0P1Y2-F1
#
_cell.length_a   1.000
_cell.length_b   1.000
_cell.length_c   1.000
_cell.angle_alpha   90.00
_cell.angle_beta   90.00
_cell.angle_gamma   90.00
#
_symmetry.space_group_name_H-M   'P 1'
#
loop_
_entity.id
_entity.type
_entity.pdbx_description
1 polymer ?
#
loop_
_entity_poly.entity_id
_entity_poly.type
_entity_poly.pdbx_seq_one_letter_code
_entity_poly.pdbx_strand_id
1 'polypeptide(L)'
;MHERLARLADDHPGVATLRRIGTSRLGDPMLCLTVGDGPRHAVVAAGPNPNEPIGGLTVTHLAGRLCADAGLRRAEGYTWHIVGCLDPDGTRLNEGWFAGPFTRAQYGRHFYRPAGNEQVEWTFPFAYKRAYFDRVLPETLALIG
;
A
#
# COMPACT_ATOMS: atom_id res chain seq x y z
N MET A 1 7.23 4.96 -3.63
CA MET A 1 6.55 3.69 -3.94
C MET A 1 5.68 3.79 -5.20
N HIS A 2 4.80 4.79 -5.28
CA HIS A 2 3.94 5.01 -6.46
C HIS A 2 4.69 4.99 -7.79
N GLU A 3 5.82 5.69 -7.90
CA GLU A 3 6.65 5.69 -9.12
C GLU A 3 7.13 4.30 -9.54
N ARG A 4 7.46 3.42 -8.57
CA ARG A 4 7.92 2.06 -8.88
C ARG A 4 6.78 1.21 -9.40
N LEU A 5 5.58 1.34 -8.82
CA LEU A 5 4.39 0.63 -9.31
C LEU A 5 3.95 1.12 -10.68
N ALA A 6 4.00 2.44 -10.93
CA ALA A 6 3.72 3.02 -12.24
C ALA A 6 4.66 2.47 -13.30
N ARG A 7 5.98 2.50 -13.03
CA ARG A 7 6.99 1.96 -13.93
C ARG A 7 6.76 0.47 -14.24
N LEU A 8 6.38 -0.34 -13.25
CA LEU A 8 6.07 -1.75 -13.48
C LEU A 8 4.86 -1.96 -14.42
N ALA A 9 3.86 -1.08 -14.38
CA ALA A 9 2.75 -1.14 -15.32
C ALA A 9 3.19 -0.73 -16.73
N ASP A 10 3.98 0.34 -16.84
CA ASP A 10 4.49 0.87 -18.11
C ASP A 10 5.43 -0.12 -18.81
N ASP A 11 6.30 -0.80 -18.05
CA ASP A 11 7.26 -1.77 -18.56
C ASP A 11 6.61 -3.12 -18.90
N HIS A 12 5.42 -3.41 -18.35
CA HIS A 12 4.73 -4.70 -18.51
C HIS A 12 3.22 -4.55 -18.82
N PRO A 13 2.81 -3.82 -19.87
CA PRO A 13 1.41 -3.45 -20.10
C PRO A 13 0.47 -4.63 -20.40
N GLY A 14 1.01 -5.77 -20.83
CA GLY A 14 0.23 -7.01 -21.04
C GLY A 14 0.07 -7.88 -19.80
N VAL A 15 0.68 -7.51 -18.68
CA VAL A 15 0.73 -8.31 -17.44
C VAL A 15 0.27 -7.52 -16.23
N ALA A 16 0.50 -6.20 -16.23
CA ALA A 16 0.24 -5.32 -15.11
C ALA A 16 -0.54 -4.08 -15.54
N THR A 17 -1.49 -3.66 -14.71
CA THR A 17 -2.26 -2.43 -14.91
C THR A 17 -2.30 -1.64 -13.62
N LEU A 18 -2.07 -0.33 -13.70
CA LEU A 18 -2.14 0.57 -12.54
C LEU A 18 -3.45 1.34 -12.57
N ARG A 19 -4.18 1.35 -11.46
CA ARG A 19 -5.38 2.17 -11.28
C ARG A 19 -5.30 3.00 -10.01
N ARG A 20 -5.92 4.17 -10.03
CA ARG A 20 -6.24 4.90 -8.79
C ARG A 20 -7.45 4.24 -8.12
N ILE A 21 -7.34 3.95 -6.83
CA ILE A 21 -8.38 3.33 -6.01
C ILE A 21 -9.03 4.30 -5.03
N GLY A 22 -8.42 5.47 -4.84
CA GLY A 22 -8.93 6.50 -3.96
C GLY A 22 -7.98 7.68 -3.85
N THR A 23 -8.20 8.44 -2.78
CA THR A 23 -7.43 9.64 -2.44
C THR A 23 -7.27 9.67 -0.94
N SER A 24 -6.07 9.98 -0.46
CA SER A 24 -5.84 10.21 0.96
C SER A 24 -6.53 11.48 1.45
N ARG A 25 -6.54 11.69 2.76
CA ARG A 25 -7.12 12.89 3.39
C ARG A 25 -6.47 14.18 2.89
N LEU A 26 -5.17 14.18 2.62
CA LEU A 26 -4.44 15.35 2.12
C LEU A 26 -4.35 15.43 0.59
N GLY A 27 -5.03 14.53 -0.14
CA GLY A 27 -5.18 14.64 -1.58
C GLY A 27 -4.24 13.77 -2.42
N ASP A 28 -3.37 12.97 -1.80
CA ASP A 28 -2.46 12.08 -2.53
C ASP A 28 -3.23 10.92 -3.18
N PRO A 29 -2.89 10.52 -4.41
CA PRO A 29 -3.54 9.41 -5.07
C PRO A 29 -3.20 8.08 -4.39
N MET A 30 -4.20 7.25 -4.14
CA MET A 30 -3.97 5.86 -3.75
C MET A 30 -3.99 4.98 -4.98
N LEU A 31 -2.92 4.21 -5.19
CA LEU A 31 -2.71 3.43 -6.40
C LEU A 31 -2.68 1.93 -6.10
N CYS A 32 -3.31 1.16 -6.98
CA CYS A 32 -3.28 -0.30 -6.97
C CYS A 32 -2.71 -0.81 -8.29
N LEU A 33 -1.63 -1.58 -8.22
CA LEU A 33 -1.11 -2.35 -9.33
C LEU A 33 -1.80 -3.71 -9.35
N THR A 34 -2.51 -4.02 -10.43
CA THR A 34 -3.07 -5.35 -10.66
C THR A 34 -2.13 -6.16 -11.54
N VAL A 35 -1.75 -7.37 -11.13
CA VAL A 35 -0.80 -8.23 -11.87
C VAL A 35 -1.39 -9.63 -12.05
N GLY A 36 -1.38 -10.13 -13.30
CA GLY A 36 -1.91 -11.45 -13.65
C GLY A 36 -3.43 -11.53 -13.80
N ASP A 37 -3.90 -12.70 -14.20
CA ASP A 37 -5.24 -12.97 -14.73
C ASP A 37 -5.85 -14.28 -14.17
N GLY A 38 -5.33 -14.75 -13.03
CA GLY A 38 -5.82 -15.96 -12.38
C GLY A 38 -7.22 -15.80 -11.77
N PRO A 39 -7.98 -16.90 -11.61
CA PRO A 39 -9.37 -16.85 -11.14
C PRO A 39 -9.51 -16.52 -9.64
N ARG A 40 -8.41 -16.52 -8.88
CA ARG A 40 -8.38 -16.18 -7.45
C ARG A 40 -7.84 -14.77 -7.27
N HIS A 41 -8.39 -14.01 -6.35
CA HIS A 41 -7.95 -12.64 -6.09
C HIS A 41 -7.21 -12.55 -4.76
N ALA A 42 -6.04 -11.91 -4.77
CA ALA A 42 -5.27 -11.61 -3.58
C ALA A 42 -5.04 -10.11 -3.47
N VAL A 43 -5.44 -9.51 -2.34
CA VAL A 43 -5.13 -8.10 -2.03
C VAL A 43 -3.94 -8.07 -1.09
N VAL A 44 -2.87 -7.38 -1.48
CA VAL A 44 -1.65 -7.21 -0.69
C VAL A 44 -1.39 -5.72 -0.52
N ALA A 45 -1.64 -5.21 0.67
CA ALA A 45 -1.51 -3.79 0.96
C ALA A 45 -0.44 -3.55 2.04
N ALA A 46 0.33 -2.47 1.88
CA ALA A 46 1.43 -2.13 2.78
C ALA A 46 1.43 -0.64 3.16
N GLY A 47 2.24 -0.29 4.15
CA GLY A 47 2.33 1.06 4.68
C GLY A 47 1.05 1.60 5.36
N PRO A 48 0.31 0.81 6.16
CA PRO A 48 -0.69 1.39 7.07
C PRO A 48 -0.02 2.20 8.20
N ASN A 49 1.26 1.94 8.41
CA ASN A 49 2.09 2.54 9.43
C ASN A 49 3.21 3.33 8.76
N PRO A 50 3.11 4.67 8.74
CA PRO A 50 3.91 5.48 7.83
C PRO A 50 5.41 5.51 8.14
N ASN A 51 5.81 5.19 9.38
CA ASN A 51 7.20 5.13 9.79
C ASN A 51 7.89 3.80 9.42
N GLU A 52 7.16 2.81 8.88
CA GLU A 52 7.64 1.44 8.62
C GLU A 52 7.74 1.16 7.11
N PRO A 53 8.83 1.58 6.44
CA PRO A 53 8.92 1.56 4.97
C PRO A 53 9.07 0.14 4.39
N ILE A 54 9.45 -0.83 5.23
CA ILE A 54 9.81 -2.18 4.78
C ILE A 54 8.65 -2.89 4.11
N GLY A 55 7.41 -2.72 4.59
CA GLY A 55 6.24 -3.32 3.96
C GLY A 55 6.08 -2.85 2.51
N GLY A 56 6.21 -1.55 2.28
CA GLY A 56 6.11 -0.96 0.93
C GLY A 56 7.22 -1.47 -0.01
N LEU A 57 8.45 -1.62 0.50
CA LEU A 57 9.56 -2.19 -0.26
C LEU A 57 9.29 -3.66 -0.64
N THR A 58 8.80 -4.45 0.32
CA THR A 58 8.50 -5.88 0.12
C THR A 58 7.42 -6.09 -0.94
N VAL A 59 6.28 -5.39 -0.84
CA VAL A 59 5.21 -5.57 -1.83
C VAL A 59 5.59 -5.06 -3.21
N THR A 60 6.42 -4.02 -3.28
CA THR A 60 7.00 -3.54 -4.56
C THR A 60 7.95 -4.57 -5.16
N HIS A 61 8.77 -5.24 -4.34
CA HIS A 61 9.61 -6.33 -4.81
C HIS A 61 8.78 -7.52 -5.32
N LEU A 62 7.75 -7.93 -4.57
CA LEU A 62 6.81 -8.97 -4.98
C LEU A 62 6.16 -8.63 -6.33
N ALA A 63 5.68 -7.41 -6.51
CA ALA A 63 5.12 -6.92 -7.77
C ALA A 63 6.10 -7.11 -8.94
N GLY A 64 7.36 -6.69 -8.76
CA GLY A 64 8.39 -6.86 -9.78
C GLY A 64 8.66 -8.34 -10.13
N ARG A 65 8.69 -9.22 -9.12
CA ARG A 65 8.83 -10.67 -9.33
C ARG A 65 7.65 -11.25 -10.10
N LEU A 66 6.43 -10.85 -9.74
CA LEU A 66 5.21 -11.27 -10.43
C LEU A 66 5.17 -10.77 -11.87
N CYS A 67 5.61 -9.53 -12.17
CA CYS A 67 5.68 -9.02 -13.54
C CYS A 67 6.69 -9.81 -14.40
N ALA A 68 7.87 -10.09 -13.86
CA ALA A 68 8.97 -10.74 -14.59
C ALA A 68 8.78 -12.25 -14.80
N ASP A 69 8.08 -12.95 -13.90
CA ASP A 69 8.04 -14.41 -13.88
C ASP A 69 6.64 -14.96 -14.19
N ALA A 70 6.43 -15.38 -15.44
CA ALA A 70 5.18 -16.01 -15.87
C ALA A 70 4.95 -17.41 -15.24
N GLY A 71 6.02 -18.12 -14.88
CA GLY A 71 5.93 -19.42 -14.20
C GLY A 71 5.36 -19.26 -12.80
N LEU A 72 5.87 -18.28 -12.05
CA LEU A 72 5.35 -17.90 -10.73
C LEU A 72 3.87 -17.53 -10.80
N ARG A 73 3.46 -16.66 -11.74
CA ARG A 73 2.05 -16.28 -11.91
C ARG A 73 1.15 -17.49 -12.17
N ARG A 74 1.58 -18.41 -13.04
CA ARG A 74 0.81 -19.63 -13.35
C ARG A 74 0.73 -20.60 -12.16
N ALA A 75 1.82 -20.78 -11.43
CA ALA A 75 1.87 -21.68 -10.27
C ALA A 75 0.94 -21.20 -9.15
N GLU A 76 0.96 -19.90 -8.87
CA GLU A 76 0.10 -19.30 -7.83
C GLU A 76 -1.34 -19.15 -8.30
N GLY A 77 -1.60 -18.85 -9.58
CA GLY A 77 -2.94 -18.79 -10.15
C GLY A 77 -3.84 -17.73 -9.51
N TYR A 78 -3.26 -16.57 -9.18
CA TYR A 78 -3.98 -15.40 -8.66
C TYR A 78 -3.90 -14.20 -9.62
N THR A 79 -4.94 -13.37 -9.62
CA THR A 79 -4.85 -11.94 -9.91
C THR A 79 -4.49 -11.21 -8.62
N TRP A 80 -3.35 -10.53 -8.63
CA TRP A 80 -2.78 -9.83 -7.48
C TRP A 80 -3.14 -8.36 -7.52
N HIS A 81 -3.67 -7.80 -6.44
CA HIS A 81 -3.96 -6.38 -6.27
C HIS A 81 -3.02 -5.80 -5.21
N ILE A 82 -2.04 -5.02 -5.64
CA ILE A 82 -0.93 -4.57 -4.80
C ILE A 82 -1.04 -3.07 -4.55
N VAL A 83 -1.12 -2.70 -3.27
CA VAL A 83 -1.13 -1.30 -2.80
C VAL A 83 0.12 -1.05 -1.97
N GLY A 84 1.01 -0.19 -2.50
CA GLY A 84 2.36 -0.01 -1.94
C GLY A 84 2.43 0.88 -0.70
N CYS A 85 1.42 1.71 -0.46
CA CYS A 85 1.37 2.68 0.62
C CYS A 85 -0.08 3.03 0.94
N LEU A 86 -0.52 2.74 2.16
CA LEU A 86 -1.88 3.02 2.63
C LEU A 86 -2.02 4.38 3.30
N ASP A 87 -0.96 4.86 3.97
CA ASP A 87 -0.90 6.19 4.56
C ASP A 87 0.16 7.04 3.84
N PRO A 88 -0.10 7.51 2.60
CA PRO A 88 0.85 8.37 1.89
C PRO A 88 1.09 9.68 2.64
N ASP A 89 0.06 10.24 3.28
CA ASP A 89 0.12 11.50 4.03
C ASP A 89 1.12 11.41 5.18
N GLY A 90 0.98 10.41 6.05
CA GLY A 90 1.92 10.17 7.15
C GLY A 90 3.30 9.74 6.66
N THR A 91 3.38 9.03 5.53
CA THR A 91 4.66 8.56 4.97
C THR A 91 5.53 9.74 4.54
N ARG A 92 4.94 10.81 3.97
CA ARG A 92 5.67 12.04 3.63
C ARG A 92 6.31 12.70 4.86
N LEU A 93 5.62 12.68 5.99
CA LEU A 93 6.15 13.23 7.25
C LEU A 93 7.36 12.44 7.79
N ASN A 94 7.59 11.22 7.29
CA ASN A 94 8.72 10.36 7.64
C ASN A 94 9.89 10.43 6.62
N GLU A 95 9.79 11.23 5.54
CA GLU A 95 10.81 11.32 4.49
C GLU A 95 12.20 11.70 5.01
N GLY A 96 12.26 12.57 6.02
CA GLY A 96 13.53 12.96 6.66
C GLY A 96 14.26 11.79 7.33
N TRP A 97 13.54 10.75 7.76
CA TRP A 97 14.15 9.53 8.30
C TRP A 97 14.57 8.59 7.16
N PHE A 98 13.75 8.46 6.10
CA PHE A 98 14.06 7.59 4.95
C PHE A 98 15.30 8.02 4.16
N ALA A 99 15.60 9.31 4.14
CA ALA A 99 16.78 9.87 3.47
C ALA A 99 18.10 9.49 4.17
N GLY A 100 18.05 8.95 5.39
CA GLY A 100 19.22 8.70 6.22
C GLY A 100 19.86 9.98 6.77
N PRO A 101 20.97 9.87 7.51
CA PRO A 101 21.64 8.62 7.90
C PRO A 101 20.79 7.77 8.86
N PHE A 102 20.86 6.44 8.74
CA PHE A 102 20.04 5.50 9.54
C PHE A 102 20.53 5.33 10.97
N THR A 103 20.43 6.40 11.76
CA THR A 103 20.78 6.43 13.19
C THR A 103 19.52 6.57 14.05
N ARG A 104 19.58 6.11 15.31
CA ARG A 104 18.45 6.29 16.26
C ARG A 104 18.07 7.76 16.47
N ALA A 105 19.07 8.65 16.49
CA ALA A 105 18.83 10.08 16.66
C ALA A 105 18.11 10.69 15.44
N GLN A 106 18.51 10.30 14.23
CA GLN A 106 17.84 10.75 13.00
C GLN A 106 16.40 10.22 12.95
N TYR A 107 16.21 8.92 13.23
CA TYR A 107 14.88 8.33 13.33
C TYR A 107 14.00 9.09 14.32
N GLY A 108 14.47 9.32 15.55
CA GLY A 108 13.69 10.03 16.57
C GLY A 108 13.32 11.47 16.20
N ARG A 109 14.16 12.19 15.45
CA ARG A 109 13.89 13.58 15.02
C ARG A 109 12.88 13.70 13.89
N HIS A 110 12.76 12.66 13.06
CA HIS A 110 11.91 12.63 11.86
C HIS A 110 10.78 11.60 11.96
N PHE A 111 10.57 11.04 13.15
CA PHE A 111 9.53 10.05 13.38
C PHE A 111 8.16 10.72 13.40
N TYR A 112 7.24 10.16 12.62
CA TYR A 112 5.82 10.49 12.71
C TYR A 112 4.98 9.20 12.75
N ARG A 113 4.05 9.15 13.70
CA ARG A 113 3.00 8.12 13.79
C ARG A 113 1.68 8.82 14.12
N PRO A 114 0.62 8.61 13.31
CA PRO A 114 -0.67 9.21 13.58
C PRO A 114 -1.33 8.61 14.82
N ALA A 115 -2.32 9.31 15.38
CA ALA A 115 -3.12 8.77 16.47
C ALA A 115 -3.84 7.46 16.04
N GLY A 116 -4.24 6.63 16.99
CA GLY A 116 -4.82 5.31 16.67
C GLY A 116 -6.06 5.37 15.76
N ASN A 117 -6.91 6.38 15.96
CA ASN A 117 -8.11 6.62 15.12
C ASN A 117 -7.81 7.25 13.76
N GLU A 118 -6.54 7.52 13.46
CA GLU A 118 -6.04 8.09 12.20
C GLU A 118 -5.10 7.13 11.45
N GLN A 119 -4.95 5.90 11.98
CA GLN A 119 -4.20 4.80 11.37
C GLN A 119 -5.15 3.91 10.55
N VAL A 120 -4.78 3.64 9.30
CA VAL A 120 -5.64 2.99 8.29
C VAL A 120 -6.18 1.64 8.78
N GLU A 121 -5.31 0.82 9.37
CA GLU A 121 -5.64 -0.54 9.80
C GLU A 121 -6.71 -0.60 10.92
N TRP A 122 -6.92 0.50 11.63
CA TRP A 122 -7.88 0.58 12.74
C TRP A 122 -9.24 1.17 12.35
N THR A 123 -9.42 1.53 11.08
CA THR A 123 -10.62 2.26 10.65
C THR A 123 -11.51 1.48 9.67
N PHE A 124 -11.28 0.17 9.53
CA PHE A 124 -12.20 -0.68 8.78
C PHE A 124 -13.57 -0.70 9.48
N PRO A 125 -14.68 -0.55 8.73
CA PRO A 125 -16.00 -0.58 9.32
C PRO A 125 -16.29 -1.98 9.85
N PHE A 126 -16.92 -2.06 11.02
CA PHE A 126 -17.39 -3.34 11.54
C PHE A 126 -18.68 -3.17 12.35
N ALA A 127 -19.50 -4.22 12.34
CA ALA A 127 -20.67 -4.35 13.18
C ALA A 127 -20.68 -5.77 13.76
N TYR A 128 -20.44 -5.90 15.07
CA TYR A 128 -20.39 -7.20 15.73
C TYR A 128 -20.97 -7.13 17.15
N LYS A 129 -22.07 -7.85 17.38
CA LYS A 129 -22.83 -7.84 18.64
C LYS A 129 -23.21 -6.40 19.05
N ARG A 130 -22.63 -5.88 20.15
CA ARG A 130 -22.86 -4.53 20.67
C ARG A 130 -21.76 -3.54 20.28
N ALA A 131 -20.80 -3.95 19.47
CA ALA A 131 -19.69 -3.12 19.03
C ALA A 131 -19.91 -2.70 17.56
N TYR A 132 -19.74 -1.42 17.30
CA TYR A 132 -19.96 -0.78 16.00
C TYR A 132 -18.92 0.30 15.75
N PHE A 133 -18.43 0.39 14.52
CA PHE A 133 -17.52 1.43 14.07
C PHE A 133 -17.76 1.78 12.59
N ASP A 134 -17.89 3.08 12.30
CA ASP A 134 -18.20 3.63 10.98
C ASP A 134 -17.39 4.89 10.61
N ARG A 135 -16.47 5.33 11.47
CA ARG A 135 -15.58 6.47 11.17
C ARG A 135 -14.41 6.02 10.30
N VAL A 136 -14.74 5.56 9.10
CA VAL A 136 -13.78 5.03 8.12
C VAL A 136 -12.98 6.16 7.50
N LEU A 137 -11.66 6.00 7.42
CA LEU A 137 -10.80 6.96 6.72
C LEU A 137 -10.97 6.83 5.19
N PRO A 138 -10.78 7.91 4.41
CA PRO A 138 -10.73 7.84 2.95
C PRO A 138 -9.78 6.75 2.43
N GLU A 139 -8.64 6.57 3.10
CA GLU A 139 -7.62 5.59 2.76
C GLU A 139 -8.10 4.15 2.94
N THR A 140 -8.88 3.92 4.00
CA THR A 140 -9.49 2.62 4.27
C THR A 140 -10.64 2.33 3.33
N LEU A 141 -11.47 3.34 3.02
CA LEU A 141 -12.54 3.22 2.02
C LEU A 141 -11.98 2.80 0.65
N ALA A 142 -10.82 3.34 0.25
CA ALA A 142 -10.16 3.02 -1.00
C ALA A 142 -9.80 1.53 -1.15
N LEU A 143 -9.64 0.79 -0.05
CA LEU A 143 -9.32 -0.64 -0.07
C LEU A 143 -10.55 -1.56 -0.18
N ILE A 144 -11.73 -1.07 0.16
CA ILE A 144 -12.95 -1.89 0.25
C ILE A 144 -13.99 -1.57 -0.82
N GLY A 145 -13.76 -0.54 -1.64
CA GLY A 145 -14.60 -0.14 -2.78
C GLY A 145 -14.08 -0.62 -4.13
#